data_AF-A0A1P8WF63-F1
#
_entry.id   AF-A0A1P8WF63-F1
#
_cell.length_a   1.000
_cell.length_b   1.000
_cell.length_c   1.000
_cell.angle_alpha   90.00
_cell.angle_beta   90.00
_cell.angle_gamma   90.00
#
_symmetry.space_group_name_H-M   'P 1'
#
loop_
_entity.id
_entity.type
_entity.pdbx_description
1 polymer ?
#
loop_
_entity_poly.entity_id
_entity_poly.type
_entity_poly.pdbx_seq_one_letter_code
_entity_poly.pdbx_strand_id
1 'polypeptide(L)'
;MDNVLTILGIVTGICFAIVVAVGVLRLVDRFSVGRPITADERERRQRDFETRLACPQWDQLISHFGCNIPTTLRELYADVDSLRRESFYIVPPDAADESEHYFVAQFQPADLTTIEQACLPGDKTQFPFAIDDFGNYYFVDLTSHDLCVNYLDHDGGDLSRVADRLETFLKWPTYSESHTPE
;
A
#
# COMPACT_ATOMS: atom_id res chain seq x y z
N MET A 1 -25.59 -54.48 4.48
CA MET A 1 -24.34 -54.32 3.70
C MET A 1 -24.44 -53.12 2.76
N ASP A 2 -25.64 -52.77 2.31
CA ASP A 2 -25.88 -51.68 1.35
C ASP A 2 -25.45 -50.30 1.86
N ASN A 3 -25.73 -49.97 3.13
CA ASN A 3 -25.32 -48.70 3.72
C ASN A 3 -23.80 -48.49 3.76
N VAL A 4 -23.02 -49.57 3.94
CA VAL A 4 -21.55 -49.49 3.98
C VAL A 4 -20.99 -49.23 2.59
N LEU A 5 -21.55 -49.87 1.56
CA LEU A 5 -21.20 -49.63 0.16
C LEU A 5 -21.57 -48.21 -0.29
N THR A 6 -22.72 -47.70 0.13
CA THR A 6 -23.14 -46.32 -0.16
C THR A 6 -22.19 -45.30 0.49
N ILE A 7 -21.86 -45.47 1.77
CA ILE A 7 -20.93 -44.57 2.47
C ILE A 7 -19.54 -44.61 1.81
N LEU A 8 -19.04 -45.79 1.47
CA LEU A 8 -17.75 -45.94 0.80
C LEU A 8 -17.72 -45.24 -0.56
N GLY A 9 -18.81 -45.33 -1.33
CA GLY A 9 -18.97 -44.63 -2.61
C GLY A 9 -18.96 -43.11 -2.46
N ILE A 10 -19.67 -42.56 -1.47
CA ILE A 10 -19.70 -41.12 -1.17
C ILE A 10 -18.32 -40.63 -0.75
N VAL A 11 -17.65 -41.33 0.18
CA VAL A 11 -16.31 -40.95 0.65
C VAL A 11 -15.31 -40.98 -0.50
N THR A 12 -15.35 -42.02 -1.34
CA THR A 12 -14.47 -42.13 -2.50
C THR A 12 -14.71 -41.00 -3.51
N GLY A 13 -15.97 -40.64 -3.77
CA GLY A 13 -16.33 -39.52 -4.62
C GLY A 13 -15.84 -38.18 -4.10
N ILE A 14 -15.97 -37.92 -2.78
CA ILE A 14 -15.47 -36.71 -2.14
C ILE A 14 -13.94 -36.64 -2.23
N CYS A 15 -13.25 -37.73 -1.88
CA CYS A 15 -11.78 -37.79 -1.97
C CYS A 15 -11.29 -37.54 -3.40
N PHE A 16 -11.95 -38.13 -4.40
CA PHE A 16 -11.61 -37.91 -5.80
C PHE A 16 -11.83 -36.44 -6.21
N ALA A 17 -12.95 -35.83 -5.82
CA ALA A 17 -13.23 -34.43 -6.10
C ALA A 17 -12.17 -33.49 -5.46
N ILE A 18 -11.73 -33.78 -4.23
CA ILE A 18 -10.67 -33.02 -3.56
C ILE A 18 -9.35 -33.15 -4.32
N VAL A 19 -8.94 -34.36 -4.73
CA VAL A 19 -7.70 -34.57 -5.49
C VAL A 19 -7.73 -33.83 -6.82
N VAL A 20 -8.86 -33.87 -7.53
CA VAL A 20 -9.04 -33.12 -8.79
C VAL A 20 -8.97 -31.61 -8.53
N ALA A 21 -9.65 -31.11 -7.51
CA ALA A 21 -9.63 -29.69 -7.15
C ALA A 21 -8.21 -29.21 -6.79
N VAL A 22 -7.47 -29.97 -5.98
CA VAL A 22 -6.07 -29.67 -5.64
C VAL A 22 -5.18 -29.73 -6.88
N GLY A 23 -5.40 -30.69 -7.78
CA GLY A 23 -4.68 -30.79 -9.04
C GLY A 23 -4.92 -29.59 -9.95
N VAL A 24 -6.17 -29.14 -10.07
CA VAL A 24 -6.53 -27.93 -10.83
C VAL A 24 -5.92 -26.69 -10.18
N LEU A 25 -6.02 -26.55 -8.86
CA LEU A 25 -5.41 -25.43 -8.13
C LEU A 25 -3.90 -25.38 -8.34
N ARG A 26 -3.19 -26.51 -8.24
CA ARG A 26 -1.73 -26.60 -8.50
C ARG A 26 -1.38 -26.29 -9.96
N LEU A 27 -2.24 -26.66 -10.90
CA LEU A 27 -2.04 -26.39 -12.32
C LEU A 27 -2.22 -24.90 -12.60
N VAL A 28 -3.30 -24.31 -12.08
CA VAL A 28 -3.57 -22.87 -12.14
C VAL A 28 -2.42 -22.13 -11.47
N ASP A 29 -2.03 -22.48 -10.25
CA ASP A 29 -0.89 -21.90 -9.54
C ASP A 29 0.40 -21.97 -10.37
N ARG A 30 0.69 -23.10 -11.01
CA ARG A 30 1.86 -23.21 -11.90
C ARG A 30 1.81 -22.32 -13.14
N PHE A 31 0.62 -21.99 -13.66
CA PHE A 31 0.43 -21.12 -14.82
C PHE A 31 0.13 -19.66 -14.44
N SER A 32 -0.33 -19.42 -13.22
CA SER A 32 -0.79 -18.13 -12.69
C SER A 32 0.21 -17.50 -11.74
N VAL A 33 1.11 -18.27 -11.11
CA VAL A 33 2.31 -17.75 -10.45
C VAL A 33 3.17 -17.18 -11.56
N GLY A 34 3.01 -15.87 -11.72
CA GLY A 34 3.61 -15.08 -12.78
C GLY A 34 5.08 -15.41 -12.92
N ARG A 35 5.55 -15.35 -14.18
CA ARG A 35 6.96 -15.43 -14.53
C ARG A 35 7.76 -14.62 -13.49
N PRO A 36 8.78 -15.21 -12.82
CA PRO A 36 9.54 -14.47 -11.82
C PRO A 36 10.07 -13.21 -12.48
N ILE A 37 9.77 -12.06 -11.87
CA ILE A 37 10.22 -10.77 -12.37
C ILE A 37 11.74 -10.84 -12.50
N THR A 38 12.23 -10.60 -13.70
CA THR A 38 13.67 -10.61 -13.96
C THR A 38 14.33 -9.43 -13.24
N ALA A 39 15.62 -9.54 -12.90
CA ALA A 39 16.36 -8.44 -12.29
C ALA A 39 16.25 -7.15 -13.13
N ASP A 40 16.36 -7.28 -14.45
CA ASP A 40 16.20 -6.18 -15.41
C ASP A 40 14.81 -5.52 -15.34
N GLU A 41 13.74 -6.31 -15.20
CA GLU A 41 12.39 -5.79 -15.04
C GLU A 41 12.21 -5.08 -13.71
N ARG A 42 12.78 -5.61 -12.62
CA ARG A 42 12.77 -4.96 -11.31
C ARG A 42 13.48 -3.61 -11.36
N GLU A 43 14.67 -3.56 -11.94
CA GLU A 43 15.40 -2.29 -12.11
C GLU A 43 14.67 -1.29 -12.99
N ARG A 44 14.02 -1.75 -14.06
CA ARG A 44 13.20 -0.88 -14.93
C ARG A 44 12.03 -0.28 -14.15
N ARG A 45 11.34 -1.09 -13.35
CA ARG A 45 10.25 -0.61 -12.48
C ARG A 45 10.75 0.38 -11.45
N GLN A 46 11.89 0.11 -10.82
CA GLN A 46 12.50 1.03 -9.86
C GLN A 46 12.83 2.38 -10.51
N ARG A 47 13.49 2.39 -11.67
CA ARG A 47 13.80 3.63 -12.39
C ARG A 47 12.56 4.40 -12.84
N ASP A 48 11.55 3.69 -13.32
CA ASP A 48 10.26 4.29 -13.69
C ASP A 48 9.60 4.93 -12.47
N PHE A 49 9.56 4.21 -11.34
CA PHE A 49 9.06 4.71 -10.08
C PHE A 49 9.80 5.97 -9.61
N GLU A 50 11.13 5.97 -9.58
CA GLU A 50 11.94 7.13 -9.18
C GLU A 50 11.70 8.34 -10.10
N THR A 51 11.56 8.09 -11.40
CA THR A 51 11.27 9.13 -12.39
C THR A 51 9.91 9.78 -12.11
N ARG A 52 8.89 8.94 -11.86
CA ARG A 52 7.53 9.38 -11.54
C ARG A 52 7.48 10.11 -10.20
N LEU A 53 8.19 9.64 -9.19
CA LEU A 53 8.29 10.26 -7.87
C LEU A 53 8.85 11.68 -7.95
N ALA A 54 9.84 11.90 -8.81
CA ALA A 54 10.43 13.22 -9.04
C ALA A 54 9.62 14.14 -9.97
N CYS A 55 8.60 13.60 -10.66
CA CYS A 55 7.81 14.34 -11.66
C CYS A 55 6.30 14.29 -11.36
N PRO A 56 5.83 15.03 -10.33
CA PRO A 56 4.41 15.12 -10.02
C PRO A 56 3.57 15.62 -11.20
N GLN A 57 2.44 14.96 -11.46
CA GLN A 57 1.52 15.29 -12.55
C GLN A 57 0.40 16.24 -12.09
N TRP A 58 0.78 17.40 -11.54
CA TRP A 58 -0.18 18.29 -10.87
C TRP A 58 -1.41 18.68 -11.68
N ASP A 59 -1.24 19.01 -12.95
CA ASP A 59 -2.37 19.42 -13.81
C ASP A 59 -3.36 18.27 -14.03
N GLN A 60 -2.84 17.06 -14.18
CA GLN A 60 -3.66 15.86 -14.35
C GLN A 60 -4.39 15.52 -13.05
N LEU A 61 -3.69 15.63 -11.92
CA LEU A 61 -4.28 15.42 -10.60
C LEU A 61 -5.37 16.45 -10.30
N ILE A 62 -5.14 17.75 -10.56
CA ILE A 62 -6.17 18.80 -10.39
C ILE A 62 -7.41 18.47 -11.22
N SER A 63 -7.22 18.04 -12.47
CA SER A 63 -8.31 17.64 -13.36
C SER A 63 -9.06 16.41 -12.81
N HIS A 64 -8.33 15.41 -12.29
CA HIS A 64 -8.90 14.20 -11.72
C HIS A 64 -9.71 14.46 -10.45
N PHE A 65 -9.11 15.20 -9.50
CA PHE A 65 -9.69 15.51 -8.20
C PHE A 65 -10.77 16.59 -8.26
N GLY A 66 -10.76 17.43 -9.30
CA GLY A 66 -11.67 18.58 -9.43
C GLY A 66 -11.39 19.70 -8.43
N CYS A 67 -10.23 19.68 -7.75
CA CYS A 67 -9.81 20.69 -6.79
C CYS A 67 -8.31 20.98 -6.91
N ASN A 68 -7.87 22.08 -6.32
CA ASN A 68 -6.44 22.39 -6.24
C ASN A 68 -5.74 21.43 -5.28
N ILE A 69 -4.52 21.03 -5.64
CA ILE A 69 -3.64 20.30 -4.70
C ILE A 69 -3.11 21.29 -3.65
N PRO A 70 -3.31 21.01 -2.35
CA PRO A 70 -2.82 21.84 -1.26
C PRO A 70 -1.32 22.12 -1.30
N THR A 71 -0.92 23.30 -0.84
CA THR A 71 0.48 23.74 -0.82
C THR A 71 1.37 22.78 -0.03
N THR A 72 0.91 22.28 1.12
CA THR A 72 1.68 21.33 1.96
C THR A 72 2.05 20.05 1.21
N LEU A 73 1.15 19.52 0.36
CA LEU A 73 1.49 18.38 -0.50
C LEU A 73 2.50 18.78 -1.56
N ARG A 74 2.33 19.94 -2.21
CA ARG A 74 3.30 20.42 -3.20
C ARG A 74 4.69 20.63 -2.62
N GLU A 75 4.77 21.11 -1.37
CA GLU A 75 6.01 21.28 -0.63
C GLU A 75 6.67 19.94 -0.30
N LEU A 76 5.89 18.95 0.16
CA LEU A 76 6.37 17.57 0.34
C LEU A 76 7.01 17.04 -0.95
N TYR A 77 6.34 17.20 -2.09
CA TYR A 77 6.83 16.72 -3.38
C TYR A 77 7.89 17.61 -4.05
N ALA A 78 8.20 18.78 -3.47
CA ALA A 78 9.31 19.61 -3.91
C ALA A 78 10.66 19.12 -3.35
N ASP A 79 10.64 18.42 -2.21
CA ASP A 79 11.82 17.83 -1.58
C ASP A 79 12.02 16.38 -2.02
N VAL A 80 12.56 16.22 -3.22
CA VAL A 80 12.79 14.89 -3.84
C VAL A 80 13.74 14.03 -3.02
N ASP A 81 14.70 14.62 -2.31
CA ASP A 81 15.66 13.86 -1.51
C ASP A 81 14.97 13.25 -0.28
N SER A 82 14.06 13.99 0.36
CA SER A 82 13.20 13.44 1.42
C SER A 82 12.25 12.36 0.89
N LEU A 83 11.70 12.52 -0.32
CA LEU A 83 10.80 11.53 -0.93
C LEU A 83 11.49 10.19 -1.23
N ARG A 84 12.80 10.22 -1.53
CA ARG A 84 13.60 9.01 -1.79
C ARG A 84 13.93 8.20 -0.54
N ARG A 85 13.56 8.69 0.63
CA ARG A 85 13.73 7.94 1.86
C ARG A 85 12.83 6.71 1.84
N GLU A 86 13.43 5.58 2.17
CA GLU A 86 12.76 4.29 2.26
C GLU A 86 12.91 3.71 3.68
N SER A 87 11.98 2.83 4.05
CA SER A 87 12.02 1.99 5.26
C SER A 87 12.37 2.75 6.53
N PHE A 88 11.40 3.51 7.04
CA PHE A 88 11.57 4.28 8.25
C PHE A 88 10.30 4.30 9.11
N TYR A 89 10.49 4.57 10.38
CA TYR A 89 9.41 4.76 11.32
C TYR A 89 9.22 6.24 11.61
N ILE A 90 7.97 6.62 11.79
CA ILE A 90 7.54 7.92 12.27
C ILE A 90 7.02 7.73 13.69
N VAL A 91 7.53 8.52 14.62
CA VAL A 91 7.26 8.41 16.05
C VAL A 91 6.32 9.54 16.47
N PRO A 92 5.05 9.25 16.80
CA PRO A 92 4.17 10.23 17.40
C PRO A 92 4.78 10.79 18.71
N PRO A 93 4.61 12.08 19.01
CA PRO A 93 5.17 12.68 20.22
C PRO A 93 4.60 12.09 21.50
N ASP A 94 3.38 11.57 21.43
CA ASP A 94 2.66 10.97 22.56
C ASP A 94 2.79 9.44 22.59
N ALA A 95 3.66 8.85 21.75
CA ALA A 95 3.84 7.42 21.65
C ALA A 95 4.29 6.83 22.99
N ALA A 96 3.49 5.93 23.55
CA ALA A 96 3.80 5.27 24.82
C ALA A 96 4.89 4.19 24.67
N ASP A 97 4.89 3.50 23.52
CA ASP A 97 5.86 2.48 23.14
C ASP A 97 5.96 2.31 21.61
N GLU A 98 6.82 1.40 21.17
CA GLU A 98 7.13 1.16 19.75
C GLU A 98 5.94 0.63 18.92
N SER A 99 4.91 0.06 19.56
CA SER A 99 3.72 -0.42 18.83
C SER A 99 2.87 0.72 18.25
N GLU A 100 3.10 1.95 18.72
CA GLU A 100 2.45 3.17 18.23
C GLU A 100 3.29 3.88 17.15
N HIS A 101 4.42 3.31 16.74
CA HIS A 101 5.24 3.84 15.66
C HIS A 101 4.67 3.45 14.29
N TYR A 102 4.65 4.41 13.37
CA TYR A 102 4.11 4.23 12.04
C TYR A 102 5.22 3.90 11.05
N PHE A 103 5.22 2.69 10.51
CA PHE A 103 6.18 2.28 9.49
C PHE A 103 5.77 2.86 8.12
N VAL A 104 6.72 3.53 7.47
CA VAL A 104 6.62 4.01 6.10
C VAL A 104 7.72 3.36 5.30
N ALA A 105 7.32 2.49 4.37
CA ALA A 105 8.23 1.85 3.44
C ALA A 105 8.75 2.85 2.40
N GLN A 106 7.86 3.67 1.83
CA GLN A 106 8.22 4.68 0.83
C GLN A 106 7.07 5.65 0.59
N PHE A 107 7.41 6.86 0.14
CA PHE A 107 6.45 7.79 -0.45
C PHE A 107 6.03 7.34 -1.85
N GLN A 108 4.81 7.66 -2.25
CA GLN A 108 4.24 7.28 -3.54
C GLN A 108 4.33 8.43 -4.56
N PRO A 109 4.46 8.16 -5.87
CA PRO A 109 4.41 9.20 -6.90
C PRO A 109 3.08 9.96 -6.90
N ALA A 110 3.17 11.28 -7.08
CA ALA A 110 1.99 12.13 -7.28
C ALA A 110 1.55 12.08 -8.76
N ASP A 111 0.97 10.95 -9.18
CA ASP A 111 0.50 10.76 -10.56
C ASP A 111 -0.76 9.90 -10.65
N LEU A 112 -1.42 9.92 -11.82
CA LEU A 112 -2.66 9.18 -12.04
C LEU A 112 -2.48 7.67 -11.91
N THR A 113 -1.33 7.14 -12.34
CA THR A 113 -1.02 5.72 -12.20
C THR A 113 -1.11 5.25 -10.75
N THR A 114 -0.59 6.05 -9.81
CA THR A 114 -0.67 5.77 -8.37
C THR A 114 -2.12 5.83 -7.88
N ILE A 115 -2.88 6.86 -8.29
CA ILE A 115 -4.29 7.00 -7.92
C ILE A 115 -5.13 5.82 -8.41
N GLU A 116 -4.91 5.37 -9.65
CA GLU A 116 -5.64 4.25 -10.26
C GLU A 116 -5.28 2.89 -9.65
N GLN A 117 -4.06 2.74 -9.15
CA GLN A 117 -3.58 1.52 -8.52
C GLN A 117 -3.93 1.43 -7.03
N ALA A 118 -4.14 2.57 -6.37
CA ALA A 118 -4.47 2.62 -4.96
C ALA A 118 -5.88 2.09 -4.70
N CYS A 119 -5.99 1.13 -3.78
CA CYS A 119 -7.27 0.54 -3.40
C CYS A 119 -7.86 1.27 -2.18
N LEU A 120 -8.19 2.56 -2.33
CA LEU A 120 -8.74 3.36 -1.24
C LEU A 120 -10.29 3.34 -1.20
N PRO A 121 -10.91 3.33 -0.01
CA PRO A 121 -12.36 3.29 0.14
C PRO A 121 -13.00 4.65 -0.11
N GLY A 122 -13.69 4.78 -1.23
CA GLY A 122 -14.68 5.84 -1.46
C GLY A 122 -14.10 7.23 -1.73
N ASP A 123 -14.83 7.99 -2.54
CA ASP A 123 -14.57 9.37 -2.96
C ASP A 123 -13.30 9.65 -3.79
N LYS A 124 -13.51 10.39 -4.88
CA LYS A 124 -12.49 10.79 -5.84
C LYS A 124 -11.47 11.79 -5.29
N THR A 125 -11.46 12.07 -3.98
CA THR A 125 -10.68 13.15 -3.35
C THR A 125 -9.60 12.66 -2.41
N GLN A 126 -9.45 11.34 -2.27
CA GLN A 126 -8.42 10.74 -1.45
C GLN A 126 -7.08 10.69 -2.21
N PHE A 127 -6.04 11.23 -1.59
CA PHE A 127 -4.70 11.30 -2.14
C PHE A 127 -3.76 10.39 -1.35
N PRO A 128 -3.41 9.19 -1.86
CA PRO A 128 -2.39 8.34 -1.28
C PRO A 128 -1.01 8.96 -1.50
N PHE A 129 -0.24 9.11 -0.43
CA PHE A 129 1.10 9.71 -0.51
C PHE A 129 2.20 8.80 0.03
N ALA A 130 1.90 7.73 0.78
CA ALA A 130 2.89 6.77 1.25
C ALA A 130 2.28 5.37 1.49
N ILE A 131 3.15 4.35 1.61
CA ILE A 131 2.78 2.95 1.91
C ILE A 131 3.72 2.35 2.97
N ASP A 132 3.36 1.18 3.50
CA ASP A 132 4.11 0.43 4.53
C ASP A 132 4.65 -0.95 4.07
N ASP A 133 4.75 -1.20 2.76
CA ASP A 133 5.12 -2.50 2.14
C ASP A 133 4.12 -3.67 2.30
N PHE A 134 3.08 -3.52 3.11
CA PHE A 134 2.03 -4.53 3.28
C PHE A 134 0.77 -4.23 2.46
N GLY A 135 0.85 -3.26 1.55
CA GLY A 135 -0.28 -2.82 0.74
C GLY A 135 -1.21 -1.84 1.46
N ASN A 136 -0.81 -1.35 2.64
CA ASN A 136 -1.54 -0.33 3.37
C ASN A 136 -1.12 1.06 2.92
N TYR A 137 -2.05 2.01 3.01
CA TYR A 137 -1.85 3.35 2.47
C TYR A 137 -1.98 4.42 3.54
N TYR A 138 -1.04 5.35 3.52
CA TYR A 138 -1.22 6.67 4.14
C TYR A 138 -1.79 7.63 3.11
N PHE A 139 -2.89 8.29 3.46
CA PHE A 139 -3.58 9.18 2.54
C PHE A 139 -4.20 10.37 3.26
N VAL A 140 -4.51 11.42 2.50
CA VAL A 140 -5.26 12.60 2.96
C VAL A 140 -6.49 12.80 2.09
N ASP A 141 -7.55 13.38 2.63
CA ASP A 141 -8.68 13.87 1.84
C ASP A 141 -8.43 15.33 1.44
N LEU A 142 -8.36 15.60 0.14
CA LEU A 142 -8.08 16.93 -0.40
C LEU A 142 -9.20 17.95 -0.14
N THR A 143 -10.41 17.48 0.21
CA THR A 143 -11.51 18.37 0.58
C THR A 143 -11.48 18.77 2.05
N SER A 144 -10.75 18.02 2.88
CA SER A 144 -10.59 18.32 4.29
C SER A 144 -9.66 19.52 4.48
N HIS A 145 -10.12 20.51 5.26
CA HIS A 145 -9.35 21.73 5.51
C HIS A 145 -8.03 21.46 6.24
N ASP A 146 -8.04 20.48 7.14
CA ASP A 146 -6.89 20.16 8.01
C ASP A 146 -5.94 19.12 7.39
N LEU A 147 -6.30 18.50 6.26
CA LEU A 147 -5.52 17.43 5.61
C LEU A 147 -5.06 16.36 6.61
N CYS A 148 -6.04 15.81 7.34
CA CYS A 148 -5.81 14.71 8.27
C CYS A 148 -5.12 13.55 7.57
N VAL A 149 -4.09 13.00 8.19
CA VAL A 149 -3.43 11.78 7.70
C VAL A 149 -4.20 10.60 8.22
N ASN A 150 -4.70 9.79 7.28
CA ASN A 150 -5.36 8.53 7.56
C ASN A 150 -4.49 7.38 7.09
N TYR A 151 -4.63 6.25 7.76
CA TYR A 151 -4.02 4.98 7.42
C TYR A 151 -5.13 3.97 7.16
N LEU A 152 -5.03 3.29 6.02
CA LEU A 152 -5.92 2.22 5.63
C LEU A 152 -5.17 0.89 5.71
N ASP A 153 -5.61 0.02 6.60
CA ASP A 153 -5.26 -1.39 6.58
C ASP A 153 -6.07 -2.09 5.47
N HIS A 154 -5.40 -2.54 4.43
CA HIS A 154 -6.02 -3.23 3.30
C HIS A 154 -6.58 -4.61 3.69
N ASP A 155 -5.90 -5.32 4.59
CA ASP A 155 -6.25 -6.69 4.97
C ASP A 155 -7.38 -6.71 6.02
N GLY A 156 -7.33 -5.79 6.98
CA GLY A 156 -8.37 -5.59 7.99
C GLY A 156 -9.55 -4.75 7.52
N GLY A 157 -9.33 -3.87 6.54
CA GLY A 157 -10.28 -2.84 6.12
C GLY A 157 -10.42 -1.68 7.13
N ASP A 158 -9.57 -1.66 8.16
CA ASP A 158 -9.64 -0.67 9.23
C ASP A 158 -9.06 0.67 8.76
N LEU A 159 -9.85 1.72 8.98
CA LEU A 159 -9.45 3.10 8.72
C LEU A 159 -9.11 3.79 10.04
N SER A 160 -7.86 4.20 10.17
CA SER A 160 -7.36 4.88 11.37
C SER A 160 -6.86 6.28 11.03
N ARG A 161 -7.20 7.26 11.87
CA ARG A 161 -6.62 8.60 11.78
C ARG A 161 -5.28 8.60 12.51
N VAL A 162 -4.21 8.86 11.77
CA VAL A 162 -2.83 8.86 12.27
C VAL A 162 -2.44 10.23 12.82
N ALA A 163 -2.76 11.29 12.08
CA ALA A 163 -2.45 12.65 12.51
C ALA A 163 -3.58 13.61 12.14
N ASP A 164 -3.75 14.65 12.97
CA ASP A 164 -4.74 15.68 12.71
C ASP A 164 -4.44 16.51 11.46
N ARG A 165 -3.16 16.63 11.11
CA ARG A 165 -2.64 17.42 9.98
C ARG A 165 -1.43 16.77 9.35
N LEU A 166 -1.36 16.83 8.02
CA LEU A 166 -0.19 16.38 7.25
C LEU A 166 1.11 17.06 7.69
N GLU A 167 1.09 18.38 7.91
CA GLU A 167 2.29 19.11 8.34
C GLU A 167 2.82 18.62 9.69
N THR A 168 1.92 18.26 10.61
CA THR A 168 2.30 17.71 11.92
C THR A 168 2.97 16.35 11.76
N PHE A 169 2.36 15.46 10.97
CA PHE A 169 2.89 14.13 10.66
C PHE A 169 4.29 14.19 10.06
N LEU A 170 4.52 15.08 9.09
CA LEU A 170 5.82 15.23 8.41
C LEU A 170 6.93 15.80 9.31
N LYS A 171 6.57 16.43 10.45
CA LYS A 171 7.53 16.99 11.42
C LYS A 171 7.84 16.06 12.58
N TRP A 172 7.15 14.92 12.69
CA TRP A 172 7.40 13.97 13.75
C TRP A 172 8.82 13.39 13.67
N PRO A 173 9.43 13.06 14.82
CA PRO A 173 10.70 12.36 14.84
C PRO A 173 10.62 11.07 14.02
N THR A 174 11.73 10.73 13.37
CA THR A 174 11.80 9.52 12.56
C THR A 174 13.10 8.78 12.81
N TYR A 175 13.10 7.47 12.62
CA TYR A 175 14.31 6.65 12.67
C TYR A 175 14.23 5.52 11.63
N SER A 176 15.38 4.92 11.31
CA SER A 176 15.46 3.76 10.43
C SER A 176 16.14 2.62 11.18
N GLU A 177 15.62 1.40 11.07
CA GLU A 177 16.19 0.20 11.72
C GLU A 177 17.56 -0.21 11.14
N SER A 178 18.03 0.44 10.08
CA SER A 178 19.41 0.31 9.58
C SER A 178 20.48 0.78 10.58
N HIS A 179 20.08 1.19 11.79
CA HIS A 179 20.94 1.36 12.96
C HIS A 179 20.72 0.20 13.94
N THR A 180 21.38 -0.93 13.69
CA THR A 180 21.73 -1.85 14.79
C THR A 180 22.89 -1.19 15.52
N PRO A 181 22.76 -0.75 16.79
CA PRO A 181 23.93 -0.39 17.57
C PRO A 181 24.74 -1.67 17.80
N GLU A 182 26.06 -1.59 17.58
CA GLU A 182 27.03 -2.64 17.92
C GLU A 182 26.97 -3.05 19.40
#